data_AF-A0A7C4HN54-F1
#
_entry.id   AF-A0A7C4HN54-F1
#
_cell.length_a   1.000
_cell.length_b   1.000
_cell.length_c   1.000
_cell.angle_alpha   90.00
_cell.angle_beta   90.00
_cell.angle_gamma   90.00
#
_symmetry.space_group_name_H-M   'P 1'
#
loop_
_entity.id
_entity.type
_entity.pdbx_description
1 polymer ?
#
loop_
_entity_poly.entity_id
_entity_poly.type
_entity_poly.pdbx_seq_one_letter_code
_entity_poly.pdbx_strand_id
1 'polypeptide(L)'
;AAFTHRCAIRIKGVVRYIGWAVPEVVYVDYDLIRRAPPHLNHAGVGDVFCIHTALYDWKLATERGKEELWPWDEELAAEARKVLQSVREKTHEIHKVSDVGIKTLMEAHRWTGASYHNSGWNPRHIEGCEHFFFYTLEYLTRKAFIHGEPVCLGIIFMSLLQDNDPEGIRKSIEEVGVRIRPEDMNVTWADVVTALKETRKYAEENRLFYTTVNERDVTNGIIETVREYLYGSG
;
A
#
# COMPACT_ATOMS: atom_id res chain seq x y z
N ALA A 1 -9.57 -1.18 9.00
CA ALA A 1 -9.94 -2.53 8.50
C ALA A 1 -10.81 -3.24 9.53
N ALA A 2 -11.46 -4.36 9.19
CA ALA A 2 -12.31 -5.11 10.13
C ALA A 2 -11.54 -5.69 11.35
N PHE A 3 -10.22 -5.75 11.28
CA PHE A 3 -9.33 -6.33 12.30
C PHE A 3 -8.51 -5.29 13.07
N THR A 4 -8.71 -3.98 12.84
CA THR A 4 -7.92 -2.92 13.47
C THR A 4 -8.62 -2.35 14.71
N HIS A 5 -7.83 -2.03 15.73
CA HIS A 5 -8.31 -1.47 17.00
C HIS A 5 -8.80 -0.02 16.88
N ARG A 6 -8.38 0.68 15.83
CA ARG A 6 -8.62 2.12 15.61
C ARG A 6 -9.32 2.33 14.28
N CYS A 7 -10.09 3.41 14.20
CA CYS A 7 -10.70 3.89 12.96
C CYS A 7 -9.85 5.00 12.35
N ALA A 8 -9.56 4.91 11.06
CA ALA A 8 -8.93 6.00 10.31
C ALA A 8 -10.00 7.03 9.94
N ILE A 9 -9.87 8.26 10.46
CA ILE A 9 -10.78 9.37 10.18
C ILE A 9 -9.98 10.57 9.70
N ARG A 10 -10.51 11.30 8.71
CA ARG A 10 -9.88 12.51 8.19
C ARG A 10 -10.29 13.72 9.02
N ILE A 11 -9.31 14.42 9.59
CA ILE A 11 -9.50 15.69 10.29
C ILE A 11 -8.65 16.74 9.59
N LYS A 12 -9.30 17.70 8.93
CA LYS A 12 -8.65 18.76 8.12
C LYS A 12 -7.73 18.21 7.02
N GLY A 13 -8.17 17.14 6.34
CA GLY A 13 -7.42 16.52 5.24
C GLY A 13 -6.31 15.55 5.67
N VAL A 14 -5.99 15.49 6.96
CA VAL A 14 -4.98 14.56 7.50
C VAL A 14 -5.67 13.33 8.09
N VAL A 15 -5.20 12.13 7.74
CA VAL A 15 -5.68 10.88 8.35
C VAL A 15 -5.24 10.85 9.81
N ARG A 16 -6.20 10.59 10.70
CA ARG A 16 -5.96 10.36 12.13
C ARG A 16 -6.62 9.05 12.55
N TYR A 17 -5.85 8.19 13.17
CA TYR A 17 -6.38 6.99 13.81
C TYR A 17 -7.00 7.37 15.15
N ILE A 18 -8.30 7.18 15.33
CA ILE A 18 -9.01 7.50 16.57
C ILE A 18 -9.85 6.32 17.07
N GLY A 19 -10.30 6.41 18.33
CA GLY A 19 -11.09 5.39 18.98
C GLY A 19 -10.28 4.16 19.39
N TRP A 20 -10.95 3.29 20.16
CA TRP A 20 -10.46 1.99 20.58
C TRP A 20 -11.62 1.00 20.60
N ALA A 21 -11.63 0.05 19.68
CA ALA A 21 -12.60 -1.03 19.66
C ALA A 21 -11.92 -2.30 19.18
N VAL A 22 -11.94 -3.35 20.00
CA VAL A 22 -11.37 -4.66 19.65
C VAL A 22 -12.50 -5.58 19.25
N PRO A 23 -12.54 -6.08 18.01
CA PRO A 23 -13.54 -7.07 17.64
C PRO A 23 -13.25 -8.38 18.37
N GLU A 24 -14.20 -8.87 19.17
CA GLU A 24 -14.07 -10.17 19.86
C GLU A 24 -14.15 -11.34 18.87
N VAL A 25 -15.00 -11.19 17.85
CA VAL A 25 -15.21 -12.19 16.79
C VAL A 25 -15.42 -11.47 15.46
N VAL A 26 -14.82 -12.00 14.39
CA VAL A 26 -15.05 -11.55 13.01
C VAL A 26 -15.63 -12.71 12.22
N TYR A 27 -16.84 -12.55 11.72
CA TYR A 27 -17.50 -13.49 10.81
C TYR A 27 -17.32 -12.99 9.38
N VAL A 28 -16.78 -13.84 8.51
CA VAL A 28 -16.64 -13.54 7.08
C VAL A 28 -17.55 -14.46 6.29
N ASP A 29 -18.58 -13.90 5.68
CA ASP A 29 -19.46 -14.61 4.76
C ASP A 29 -18.87 -14.53 3.34
N TYR A 30 -18.40 -15.66 2.83
CA TYR A 30 -17.69 -15.71 1.54
C TYR A 30 -18.65 -15.46 0.38
N ASP A 31 -19.92 -15.86 0.51
CA ASP A 31 -20.92 -15.62 -0.52
C ASP A 31 -21.27 -14.13 -0.60
N LEU A 32 -21.30 -13.44 0.54
CA LEU A 32 -21.48 -11.99 0.58
C LEU A 32 -20.28 -11.26 -0.05
N ILE A 33 -19.06 -11.62 0.33
CA ILE A 33 -17.83 -11.01 -0.23
C ILE A 33 -17.77 -11.22 -1.76
N ARG A 34 -18.11 -12.41 -2.24
CA ARG A 34 -18.10 -12.73 -3.68
C ARG A 34 -19.15 -11.94 -4.48
N ARG A 35 -20.24 -11.50 -3.84
CA ARG A 35 -21.28 -10.67 -4.47
C ARG A 35 -20.90 -9.19 -4.55
N ALA A 36 -19.90 -8.74 -3.80
CA ALA A 36 -19.41 -7.37 -3.91
C ALA A 36 -18.80 -7.12 -5.30
N PRO A 37 -18.82 -5.86 -5.80
CA PRO A 37 -18.11 -5.51 -7.03
C PRO A 37 -16.65 -6.01 -6.97
N PRO A 38 -16.20 -6.83 -7.95
CA PRO A 38 -14.89 -7.51 -7.86
C PRO A 38 -13.72 -6.59 -7.60
N HIS A 39 -13.73 -5.39 -8.18
CA HIS A 39 -12.66 -4.40 -7.99
C HIS A 39 -12.44 -3.99 -6.53
N LEU A 40 -13.47 -4.04 -5.67
CA LEU A 40 -13.32 -3.78 -4.24
C LEU A 40 -12.56 -4.90 -3.54
N ASN A 41 -12.80 -6.16 -3.95
CA ASN A 41 -12.05 -7.31 -3.44
C ASN A 41 -10.60 -7.29 -3.94
N HIS A 42 -10.39 -6.92 -5.20
CA HIS A 42 -9.06 -6.80 -5.80
C HIS A 42 -8.24 -5.72 -5.09
N ALA A 43 -8.82 -4.55 -4.83
CA ALA A 43 -8.12 -3.46 -4.16
C ALA A 43 -7.65 -3.83 -2.74
N GLY A 44 -8.25 -4.82 -2.07
CA GLY A 44 -7.80 -5.30 -0.77
C GLY A 44 -6.32 -5.72 -0.74
N VAL A 45 -5.75 -6.19 -1.86
CA VAL A 45 -4.33 -6.56 -1.88
C VAL A 45 -3.39 -5.39 -1.60
N GLY A 46 -3.81 -4.14 -1.82
CA GLY A 46 -3.00 -2.95 -1.57
C GLY A 46 -2.52 -2.84 -0.12
N ASP A 47 -3.38 -3.17 0.84
CA ASP A 47 -3.09 -3.18 2.29
C ASP A 47 -2.07 -4.28 2.69
N VAL A 48 -1.69 -5.16 1.77
CA VAL A 48 -0.70 -6.23 2.00
C VAL A 48 0.51 -6.05 1.09
N PHE A 49 0.32 -5.69 -0.17
CA PHE A 49 1.40 -5.45 -1.11
C PHE A 49 2.25 -4.23 -0.74
N CYS A 50 1.71 -3.28 0.04
CA CYS A 50 2.49 -2.17 0.59
C CYS A 50 3.70 -2.63 1.42
N ILE A 51 3.64 -3.82 2.04
CA ILE A 51 4.77 -4.43 2.77
C ILE A 51 6.04 -4.47 1.90
N HIS A 52 5.89 -4.69 0.59
CA HIS A 52 6.98 -4.81 -0.35
C HIS A 52 7.93 -3.60 -0.33
N THR A 53 7.34 -2.40 -0.43
CA THR A 53 8.08 -1.13 -0.45
C THR A 53 8.31 -0.57 0.95
N ALA A 54 7.40 -0.83 1.89
CA ALA A 54 7.50 -0.41 3.28
C ALA A 54 8.70 -1.04 4.00
N LEU A 55 8.93 -2.35 3.82
CA LEU A 55 10.10 -3.03 4.43
C LEU A 55 11.43 -2.48 3.90
N TYR A 56 11.49 -2.13 2.61
CA TYR A 56 12.69 -1.50 2.05
C TYR A 56 12.95 -0.15 2.72
N ASP A 57 11.92 0.70 2.81
CA ASP A 57 12.05 2.02 3.41
C ASP A 57 12.38 1.98 4.89
N TRP A 58 11.80 1.02 5.62
CA TRP A 58 12.06 0.83 7.04
C TRP A 58 13.51 0.43 7.30
N LYS A 59 14.02 -0.52 6.52
CA LYS A 59 15.41 -0.95 6.58
C LYS A 59 16.35 0.20 6.22
N LEU A 60 16.06 0.91 5.12
CA LEU A 60 16.83 2.07 4.67
C LEU A 60 16.93 3.13 5.77
N ALA A 61 15.81 3.54 6.35
CA ALA A 61 15.82 4.56 7.40
C ALA A 61 16.60 4.14 8.64
N THR A 62 16.52 2.86 9.03
CA THR A 62 17.31 2.32 10.13
C THR A 62 18.81 2.38 9.82
N GLU A 63 19.22 1.92 8.64
CA GLU A 63 20.63 1.96 8.20
C GLU A 63 21.20 3.38 8.11
N ARG A 64 20.33 4.38 7.91
CA ARG A 64 20.70 5.81 7.89
C ARG A 64 20.62 6.50 9.24
N GLY A 65 20.24 5.78 10.30
CA GLY A 65 20.01 6.37 11.63
C GLY A 65 18.89 7.42 11.61
N LYS A 66 17.91 7.25 10.72
CA LYS A 66 16.73 8.12 10.58
C LYS A 66 15.47 7.49 11.17
N GLU A 67 15.61 6.33 11.80
CA GLU A 67 14.54 5.64 12.50
C GLU A 67 14.96 5.39 13.95
N GLU A 68 14.53 6.27 14.85
CA GLU A 68 14.85 6.19 16.28
C GLU A 68 13.76 5.48 17.10
N LEU A 69 12.49 5.64 16.69
CA LEU A 69 11.35 5.16 17.47
C LEU A 69 11.11 3.66 17.27
N TRP A 70 11.23 3.19 16.03
CA TRP A 70 11.02 1.79 15.69
C TRP A 70 12.20 1.27 14.86
N PRO A 71 13.35 0.97 15.48
CA PRO A 71 14.49 0.41 14.75
C PRO A 71 14.11 -0.89 14.06
N TRP A 72 14.82 -1.23 12.98
CA TRP A 72 14.62 -2.48 12.23
C TRP A 72 14.52 -3.71 13.15
N ASP A 73 13.44 -4.45 12.96
CA ASP A 73 13.18 -5.74 13.62
C ASP A 73 13.11 -6.82 12.53
N GLU A 74 14.11 -7.71 12.52
CA GLU A 74 14.19 -8.77 11.51
C GLU A 74 13.10 -9.83 11.67
N GLU A 75 12.63 -10.09 12.89
CA GLU A 75 11.56 -11.07 13.14
C GLU A 75 10.24 -10.54 12.58
N LEU A 76 9.88 -9.30 12.91
CA LEU A 76 8.67 -8.66 12.38
C LEU A 76 8.74 -8.49 10.85
N ALA A 77 9.90 -8.11 10.32
CA ALA A 77 10.09 -8.02 8.88
C ALA A 77 9.94 -9.39 8.20
N ALA A 78 10.47 -10.47 8.79
CA ALA A 78 10.31 -11.81 8.25
C ALA A 78 8.85 -12.29 8.29
N GLU A 79 8.09 -11.97 9.34
CA GLU A 79 6.65 -12.23 9.37
C GLU A 79 5.89 -11.47 8.29
N ALA A 80 6.16 -10.17 8.14
CA ALA A 80 5.55 -9.33 7.11
C ALA A 80 5.83 -9.90 5.70
N ARG A 81 7.07 -10.31 5.41
CA ARG A 81 7.43 -10.96 4.14
C ARG A 81 6.66 -12.25 3.91
N LYS A 82 6.46 -13.09 4.94
CA LYS A 82 5.66 -14.32 4.82
C LYS A 82 4.20 -14.00 4.45
N VAL A 83 3.62 -12.98 5.06
CA VAL A 83 2.24 -12.55 4.75
C VAL A 83 2.15 -12.02 3.33
N LEU A 84 3.06 -11.14 2.91
CA LEU A 84 3.17 -10.66 1.53
C LEU A 84 3.25 -11.84 0.54
N GLN A 85 4.14 -12.78 0.79
CA GLN A 85 4.35 -13.94 -0.08
C GLN A 85 3.10 -14.82 -0.16
N SER A 86 2.40 -15.03 0.95
CA SER A 86 1.16 -15.82 0.97
C SER A 86 0.07 -15.26 0.05
N VAL A 87 0.03 -13.93 -0.11
CA VAL A 87 -0.90 -13.24 -1.03
C VAL A 87 -0.37 -13.31 -2.46
N ARG A 88 0.92 -13.08 -2.69
CA ARG A 88 1.56 -13.18 -4.02
C ARG A 88 1.40 -14.57 -4.65
N GLU A 89 1.39 -15.63 -3.85
CA GLU A 89 1.22 -17.00 -4.33
C GLU A 89 -0.23 -17.37 -4.69
N LYS A 90 -1.20 -16.50 -4.37
CA LYS A 90 -2.65 -16.74 -4.52
C LYS A 90 -3.37 -15.66 -5.32
N THR A 91 -2.64 -14.79 -6.00
CA THR A 91 -3.11 -13.75 -6.93
C THR A 91 -4.23 -14.21 -7.85
N HIS A 92 -4.10 -15.37 -8.52
CA HIS A 92 -5.15 -15.93 -9.38
C HIS A 92 -6.44 -16.30 -8.63
N GLU A 93 -6.32 -16.85 -7.43
CA GLU A 93 -7.47 -17.22 -6.59
C GLU A 93 -8.16 -15.96 -6.05
N ILE A 94 -7.37 -14.94 -5.72
CA ILE A 94 -7.84 -13.62 -5.31
C ILE A 94 -8.58 -12.93 -6.46
N HIS A 95 -8.01 -12.96 -7.67
CA HIS A 95 -8.65 -12.40 -8.87
C HIS A 95 -10.03 -13.01 -9.11
N LYS A 96 -10.15 -14.34 -8.98
CA LYS A 96 -11.40 -15.08 -9.12
C LYS A 96 -12.36 -14.88 -7.95
N VAL A 97 -11.93 -14.25 -6.86
CA VAL A 97 -12.68 -14.12 -5.61
C VAL A 97 -13.17 -15.50 -5.13
N SER A 98 -12.28 -16.50 -5.23
CA SER A 98 -12.56 -17.86 -4.77
C SER A 98 -12.50 -17.95 -3.24
N ASP A 99 -12.98 -19.05 -2.66
CA ASP A 99 -12.89 -19.27 -1.21
C ASP A 99 -11.44 -19.24 -0.73
N VAL A 100 -10.51 -19.76 -1.52
CA VAL A 100 -9.08 -19.69 -1.24
C VAL A 100 -8.60 -18.24 -1.28
N GLY A 101 -8.98 -17.48 -2.31
CA GLY A 101 -8.59 -16.07 -2.45
C GLY A 101 -9.13 -15.20 -1.30
N ILE A 102 -10.41 -15.32 -0.99
CA ILE A 102 -11.06 -14.62 0.12
C ILE A 102 -10.38 -14.99 1.43
N LYS A 103 -10.20 -16.29 1.71
CA LYS A 103 -9.54 -16.75 2.94
C LYS A 103 -8.12 -16.18 3.07
N THR A 104 -7.33 -16.24 2.01
CA THR A 104 -5.96 -15.72 2.00
C THR A 104 -5.92 -14.24 2.35
N LEU A 105 -6.78 -13.41 1.73
CA LEU A 105 -6.83 -11.98 2.04
C LEU A 105 -7.33 -11.71 3.45
N MET A 106 -8.34 -12.45 3.92
CA MET A 106 -8.84 -12.25 5.28
C MET A 106 -7.80 -12.61 6.35
N GLU A 107 -7.05 -13.69 6.19
CA GLU A 107 -5.96 -14.03 7.11
C GLU A 107 -4.81 -13.03 7.03
N ALA A 108 -4.47 -12.53 5.83
CA ALA A 108 -3.48 -11.48 5.67
C ALA A 108 -3.93 -10.18 6.36
N HIS A 109 -5.18 -9.74 6.16
CA HIS A 109 -5.74 -8.56 6.84
C HIS A 109 -5.89 -8.74 8.35
N ARG A 110 -6.18 -9.95 8.80
CA ARG A 110 -6.19 -10.28 10.22
C ARG A 110 -4.81 -10.08 10.82
N TRP A 111 -3.75 -10.53 10.15
CA TRP A 111 -2.39 -10.28 10.60
C TRP A 111 -2.02 -8.81 10.50
N THR A 112 -2.18 -8.15 9.34
CA THR A 112 -1.76 -6.75 9.17
C THR A 112 -2.50 -5.81 10.13
N GLY A 113 -3.81 -6.01 10.32
CA GLY A 113 -4.64 -5.21 11.22
C GLY A 113 -4.25 -5.33 12.70
N ALA A 114 -3.84 -6.52 13.14
CA ALA A 114 -3.35 -6.74 14.50
C ALA A 114 -1.87 -6.32 14.67
N SER A 115 -1.05 -6.49 13.62
CA SER A 115 0.40 -6.28 13.65
C SER A 115 0.76 -4.85 14.07
N TYR A 116 0.02 -3.85 13.61
CA TYR A 116 0.24 -2.44 13.99
C TYR A 116 0.16 -2.24 15.50
N HIS A 117 -0.83 -2.84 16.17
CA HIS A 117 -0.96 -2.77 17.62
C HIS A 117 0.12 -3.61 18.31
N ASN A 118 0.29 -4.85 17.88
CA ASN A 118 1.17 -5.83 18.52
C ASN A 118 2.65 -5.45 18.45
N SER A 119 3.04 -4.65 17.46
CA SER A 119 4.40 -4.11 17.28
C SER A 119 4.63 -2.78 18.00
N GLY A 120 3.78 -2.40 18.96
CA GLY A 120 3.94 -1.17 19.72
C GLY A 120 3.57 0.09 18.91
N TRP A 121 2.51 0.01 18.12
CA TRP A 121 2.05 1.09 17.23
C TRP A 121 3.02 1.43 16.11
N ASN A 122 3.83 0.47 15.69
CA ASN A 122 4.78 0.60 14.59
C ASN A 122 4.09 0.33 13.24
N PRO A 123 3.99 1.31 12.32
CA PRO A 123 3.44 1.09 10.99
C PRO A 123 4.51 0.73 9.93
N ARG A 124 5.80 0.76 10.28
CA ARG A 124 6.90 0.79 9.29
C ARG A 124 7.00 -0.45 8.40
N HIS A 125 6.49 -1.60 8.85
CA HIS A 125 6.43 -2.82 8.05
C HIS A 125 5.23 -2.89 7.09
N ILE A 126 4.27 -1.99 7.20
CA ILE A 126 3.02 -1.94 6.40
C ILE A 126 2.73 -0.56 5.79
N GLU A 127 3.62 0.43 5.99
CA GLU A 127 3.45 1.79 5.47
C GLU A 127 4.81 2.43 5.15
N GLY A 128 5.02 2.76 3.87
CA GLY A 128 6.21 3.42 3.33
C GLY A 128 5.87 4.53 2.33
N CYS A 129 6.79 4.82 1.41
CA CYS A 129 6.65 5.91 0.45
C CYS A 129 5.49 5.72 -0.54
N GLU A 130 5.00 4.50 -0.77
CA GLU A 130 3.80 4.25 -1.58
C GLU A 130 2.56 4.93 -0.98
N HIS A 131 2.44 4.92 0.35
CA HIS A 131 1.38 5.62 1.06
C HIS A 131 1.58 7.13 1.00
N PHE A 132 2.82 7.62 1.01
CA PHE A 132 3.10 9.06 0.94
C PHE A 132 2.71 9.63 -0.42
N PHE A 133 2.96 8.89 -1.50
CA PHE A 133 2.42 9.22 -2.82
C PHE A 133 0.89 9.28 -2.79
N PHE A 134 0.23 8.26 -2.23
CA PHE A 134 -1.23 8.24 -2.11
C PHE A 134 -1.74 9.47 -1.32
N TYR A 135 -1.17 9.78 -0.15
CA TYR A 135 -1.54 10.94 0.65
C TYR A 135 -1.35 12.25 -0.11
N THR A 136 -0.28 12.35 -0.90
CA THR A 136 -0.01 13.54 -1.73
C THR A 136 -1.04 13.68 -2.84
N LEU A 137 -1.33 12.59 -3.57
CA LEU A 137 -2.34 12.55 -4.63
C LEU A 137 -3.71 12.96 -4.09
N GLU A 138 -4.08 12.43 -2.93
CA GLU A 138 -5.32 12.74 -2.28
C GLU A 138 -5.40 14.18 -1.77
N TYR A 139 -4.31 14.69 -1.19
CA TYR A 139 -4.22 16.07 -0.74
C TYR A 139 -4.41 17.06 -1.89
N LEU A 140 -3.77 16.80 -3.04
CA LEU A 140 -3.83 17.67 -4.21
C LEU A 140 -5.20 17.61 -4.91
N THR A 141 -5.75 16.41 -5.07
CA THR A 141 -7.00 16.20 -5.83
C THR A 141 -8.26 16.39 -4.99
N ARG A 142 -8.16 16.30 -3.66
CA ARG A 142 -9.29 16.32 -2.71
C ARG A 142 -10.33 15.22 -2.97
N LYS A 143 -9.95 14.14 -3.65
CA LYS A 143 -10.83 13.01 -3.97
C LYS A 143 -10.75 11.91 -2.92
N ALA A 144 -11.82 11.15 -2.78
CA ALA A 144 -11.80 9.90 -2.03
C ALA A 144 -11.41 8.76 -2.97
N PHE A 145 -10.53 7.87 -2.51
CA PHE A 145 -10.03 6.73 -3.27
C PHE A 145 -10.42 5.43 -2.58
N ILE A 146 -10.56 4.36 -3.35
CA ILE A 146 -10.51 3.00 -2.81
C ILE A 146 -9.04 2.76 -2.47
N HIS A 147 -8.72 2.69 -1.18
CA HIS A 147 -7.34 2.76 -0.64
C HIS A 147 -6.29 1.98 -1.44
N GLY A 148 -6.55 0.71 -1.74
CA GLY A 148 -5.56 -0.13 -2.41
C GLY A 148 -5.25 0.24 -3.86
N GLU A 149 -6.11 0.99 -4.54
CA GLU A 149 -5.89 1.43 -5.93
C GLU A 149 -4.69 2.39 -6.05
N PRO A 150 -4.67 3.57 -5.39
CA PRO A 150 -3.53 4.47 -5.43
C PRO A 150 -2.31 3.91 -4.69
N VAL A 151 -2.50 3.05 -3.68
CA VAL A 151 -1.39 2.36 -3.01
C VAL A 151 -0.69 1.41 -3.97
N CYS A 152 -1.42 0.56 -4.71
CA CYS A 152 -0.82 -0.30 -5.74
C CYS A 152 -0.14 0.49 -6.86
N LEU A 153 -0.70 1.61 -7.29
CA LEU A 153 -0.01 2.49 -8.24
C LEU A 153 1.29 3.04 -7.64
N GLY A 154 1.25 3.50 -6.39
CA GLY A 154 2.43 3.94 -5.63
C GLY A 154 3.51 2.85 -5.53
N ILE A 155 3.14 1.61 -5.23
CA ILE A 155 4.06 0.47 -5.13
C ILE A 155 4.85 0.27 -6.43
N ILE A 156 4.22 0.44 -7.60
CA ILE A 156 4.90 0.30 -8.89
C ILE A 156 5.96 1.40 -9.08
N PHE A 157 5.62 2.65 -8.79
CA PHE A 157 6.58 3.76 -8.86
C PHE A 157 7.73 3.58 -7.87
N MET A 158 7.40 3.22 -6.63
CA MET A 158 8.36 3.16 -5.54
C MET A 158 9.27 1.94 -5.64
N SER A 159 8.77 0.79 -6.10
CA SER A 159 9.61 -0.38 -6.37
C SER A 159 10.66 -0.13 -7.46
N LEU A 160 10.33 0.67 -8.49
CA LEU A 160 11.31 1.14 -9.48
C LEU A 160 12.33 2.08 -8.86
N LEU A 161 11.87 3.03 -8.03
CA LEU A 161 12.75 3.98 -7.35
C LEU A 161 13.72 3.27 -6.39
N GLN A 162 13.28 2.20 -5.74
CA GLN A 162 14.04 1.38 -4.80
C GLN A 162 14.96 0.36 -5.47
N ASP A 163 14.76 0.04 -6.75
CA ASP A 163 15.33 -1.13 -7.43
C ASP A 163 15.00 -2.44 -6.67
N ASN A 164 13.72 -2.60 -6.32
CA ASN A 164 13.23 -3.67 -5.45
C ASN A 164 12.12 -4.47 -6.13
N ASP A 165 12.48 -5.50 -6.89
CA ASP A 165 11.55 -6.39 -7.64
C ASP A 165 10.35 -5.67 -8.31
N PRO A 166 10.57 -4.58 -9.09
CA PRO A 166 9.47 -3.81 -9.68
C PRO A 166 8.62 -4.65 -10.63
N GLU A 167 9.26 -5.53 -11.40
CA GLU A 167 8.58 -6.40 -12.36
C GLU A 167 7.75 -7.49 -11.66
N GLY A 168 8.26 -8.09 -10.60
CA GLY A 168 7.55 -9.13 -9.86
C GLY A 168 6.34 -8.59 -9.12
N ILE A 169 6.43 -7.42 -8.48
CA ILE A 169 5.28 -6.83 -7.78
C ILE A 169 4.24 -6.29 -8.77
N ARG A 170 4.67 -5.69 -9.89
CA ARG A 170 3.78 -5.26 -10.99
C ARG A 170 2.95 -6.43 -11.51
N LYS A 171 3.59 -7.55 -11.83
CA LYS A 171 2.90 -8.77 -12.27
C LYS A 171 1.88 -9.27 -11.26
N SER A 172 2.22 -9.28 -9.96
CA SER A 172 1.26 -9.66 -8.91
C SER A 172 0.04 -8.74 -8.85
N ILE A 173 0.23 -7.42 -9.00
CA ILE A 173 -0.86 -6.43 -9.04
C ILE A 173 -1.75 -6.62 -10.27
N GLU A 174 -1.15 -6.83 -11.45
CA GLU A 174 -1.85 -7.06 -12.71
C GLU A 174 -2.64 -8.38 -12.69
N GLU A 175 -2.06 -9.45 -12.16
CA GLU A 175 -2.70 -10.77 -12.08
C GLU A 175 -3.91 -10.78 -11.15
N VAL A 176 -3.89 -9.98 -10.08
CA VAL A 176 -5.07 -9.74 -9.23
C VAL A 176 -6.12 -8.93 -9.98
N GLY A 177 -5.71 -8.02 -10.87
CA GLY A 177 -6.60 -7.13 -11.60
C GLY A 177 -6.95 -5.84 -10.84
N VAL A 178 -6.03 -5.33 -10.01
CA VAL A 178 -6.24 -4.05 -9.32
C VAL A 178 -6.34 -2.91 -10.34
N ARG A 179 -7.32 -2.03 -10.16
CA ARG A 179 -7.49 -0.84 -11.01
C ARG A 179 -6.47 0.23 -10.64
N ILE A 180 -5.36 0.24 -11.37
CA ILE A 180 -4.23 1.15 -11.11
C ILE A 180 -4.09 2.27 -12.15
N ARG A 181 -4.99 2.36 -13.13
CA ARG A 181 -4.98 3.48 -14.07
C ARG A 181 -5.55 4.73 -13.40
N PRO A 182 -4.96 5.92 -13.63
CA PRO A 182 -5.49 7.19 -13.15
C PRO A 182 -7.00 7.36 -13.39
N GLU A 183 -7.48 6.99 -14.58
CA GLU A 183 -8.86 7.18 -15.00
C GLU A 183 -9.84 6.30 -14.21
N ASP A 184 -9.40 5.10 -13.79
CA ASP A 184 -10.20 4.21 -12.94
C ASP A 184 -10.45 4.84 -11.55
N MET A 185 -9.49 5.66 -11.10
CA MET A 185 -9.54 6.42 -9.85
C MET A 185 -10.09 7.84 -10.03
N ASN A 186 -10.62 8.15 -11.22
CA ASN A 186 -11.10 9.48 -11.60
C ASN A 186 -10.03 10.59 -11.51
N VAL A 187 -8.76 10.31 -11.71
CA VAL A 187 -7.69 11.34 -11.78
C VAL A 187 -7.01 11.31 -13.15
N THR A 188 -6.29 12.37 -13.48
CA THR A 188 -5.51 12.42 -14.73
C THR A 188 -4.09 11.92 -14.50
N TRP A 189 -3.41 11.50 -15.57
CA TRP A 189 -1.98 11.25 -15.52
C TRP A 189 -1.17 12.46 -15.02
N ALA A 190 -1.61 13.69 -15.34
CA ALA A 190 -0.98 14.91 -14.87
C ALA A 190 -1.10 15.09 -13.35
N ASP A 191 -2.23 14.68 -12.75
CA ASP A 191 -2.41 14.67 -11.29
C ASP A 191 -1.42 13.69 -10.65
N VAL A 192 -1.26 12.50 -11.22
CA VAL A 192 -0.30 11.48 -10.76
C VAL A 192 1.14 11.99 -10.83
N VAL A 193 1.54 12.57 -11.96
CA VAL A 193 2.89 13.13 -12.13
C VAL A 193 3.16 14.27 -11.16
N THR A 194 2.18 15.17 -10.96
CA THR A 194 2.30 16.25 -9.97
C THR A 194 2.42 15.69 -8.56
N ALA A 195 1.61 14.70 -8.20
CA ALA A 195 1.65 14.07 -6.89
C ALA A 195 3.00 13.38 -6.61
N LEU A 196 3.55 12.64 -7.58
CA LEU A 196 4.88 12.02 -7.46
C LEU A 196 5.98 13.06 -7.20
N LYS A 197 5.96 14.17 -7.96
CA LYS A 197 6.96 15.25 -7.82
C LYS A 197 6.84 15.99 -6.48
N GLU A 198 5.63 16.15 -5.97
CA GLU A 198 5.39 16.79 -4.66
C GLU A 198 5.54 15.81 -3.47
N THR A 199 5.73 14.51 -3.69
CA THR A 199 5.69 13.50 -2.62
C THR A 199 6.75 13.74 -1.55
N ARG A 200 8.01 14.03 -1.94
CA ARG A 200 9.09 14.34 -0.98
C ARG A 200 8.72 15.55 -0.12
N LYS A 201 8.33 16.65 -0.76
CA LYS A 201 7.99 17.90 -0.08
C LYS A 201 6.81 17.71 0.87
N TYR A 202 5.76 17.03 0.44
CA TYR A 202 4.61 16.71 1.28
C TYR A 202 5.03 15.87 2.49
N ALA A 203 5.88 14.85 2.31
CA ALA A 203 6.37 14.01 3.39
C ALA A 203 7.19 14.81 4.42
N GLU A 204 8.07 15.70 3.97
CA GLU A 204 8.88 16.55 4.85
C GLU A 204 8.02 17.58 5.62
N GLU A 205 7.11 18.27 4.93
CA GLU A 205 6.21 19.25 5.54
C GLU A 205 5.29 18.63 6.62
N ASN A 206 4.88 17.38 6.41
CA ASN A 206 4.03 16.64 7.34
C ASN A 206 4.81 15.76 8.33
N ARG A 207 6.15 15.82 8.31
CA ARG A 207 7.04 15.04 9.18
C ARG A 207 6.75 13.53 9.14
N LEU A 208 6.50 13.02 7.94
CA LEU A 208 6.37 11.59 7.69
C LEU A 208 7.75 10.90 7.80
N PHE A 209 7.74 9.56 7.80
CA PHE A 209 8.97 8.78 7.99
C PHE A 209 10.02 9.02 6.91
N TYR A 210 11.27 8.74 7.24
CA TYR A 210 12.33 8.69 6.24
C TYR A 210 12.16 7.47 5.34
N THR A 211 12.26 7.67 4.03
CA THR A 211 12.02 6.67 2.98
C THR A 211 12.93 6.92 1.78
N THR A 212 12.88 6.06 0.76
CA THR A 212 13.66 6.23 -0.48
C THR A 212 13.42 7.57 -1.17
N VAL A 213 12.21 8.16 -1.06
CA VAL A 213 11.92 9.44 -1.71
C VAL A 213 12.72 10.59 -1.13
N ASN A 214 13.32 10.43 0.06
CA ASN A 214 14.24 11.42 0.64
C ASN A 214 15.67 11.34 0.07
N GLU A 215 16.06 10.21 -0.54
CA GLU A 215 17.40 10.01 -1.11
C GLU A 215 17.41 10.06 -2.64
N ARG A 216 16.28 9.70 -3.28
CA ARG A 216 16.19 9.51 -4.72
C ARG A 216 15.10 10.37 -5.32
N ASP A 217 15.41 11.00 -6.45
CA ASP A 217 14.45 11.79 -7.22
C ASP A 217 13.64 10.89 -8.15
N VAL A 218 12.33 11.15 -8.24
CA VAL A 218 11.48 10.52 -9.27
C VAL A 218 11.83 11.13 -10.63
N THR A 219 12.53 10.36 -11.45
CA THR A 219 12.97 10.81 -12.79
C THR A 219 11.84 10.69 -13.82
N ASN A 220 11.94 11.45 -14.92
CA ASN A 220 11.03 11.28 -16.05
C ASN A 220 11.08 9.86 -16.63
N GLY A 221 12.25 9.19 -16.57
CA GLY A 221 12.38 7.80 -17.02
C GLY A 221 11.51 6.83 -16.20
N ILE A 222 11.46 6.97 -14.87
CA ILE A 222 10.55 6.17 -14.03
C ILE A 222 9.08 6.45 -14.40
N ILE A 223 8.74 7.72 -14.60
CA ILE A 223 7.39 8.14 -14.99
C ILE A 223 6.97 7.51 -16.33
N GLU A 224 7.85 7.57 -17.32
CA GLU A 224 7.63 6.99 -18.65
C GLU A 224 7.51 5.47 -18.60
N THR A 225 8.40 4.78 -17.88
CA THR A 225 8.33 3.32 -17.68
C THR A 225 6.99 2.89 -17.09
N VAL A 226 6.52 3.55 -16.03
CA VAL A 226 5.21 3.20 -15.45
C VAL A 226 4.07 3.54 -16.40
N ARG A 227 4.18 4.63 -17.16
CA ARG A 227 3.18 4.96 -18.18
C ARG A 227 3.07 3.84 -19.23
N GLU A 228 4.20 3.34 -19.71
CA GLU A 228 4.24 2.23 -20.65
C GLU A 228 3.65 0.95 -20.05
N TYR A 229 3.89 0.67 -18.76
CA TYR A 229 3.24 -0.46 -18.08
C TYR A 229 1.71 -0.35 -18.07
N LEU A 230 1.17 0.85 -17.83
CA LEU A 230 -0.27 1.05 -17.72
C LEU A 230 -1.02 1.05 -19.06
N TYR A 231 -0.40 1.58 -20.10
CA TYR A 231 -1.05 1.83 -21.39
C TYR A 231 -0.50 0.99 -22.56
N GLY A 232 0.61 0.27 -22.34
CA GLY A 232 1.40 -0.33 -23.42
C GLY A 232 2.33 0.68 -24.09
N SER A 233 3.26 0.19 -24.90
CA SER A 233 4.02 1.03 -25.83
C SER A 233 3.04 1.59 -26.88
N GLY A 234 2.82 2.90 -26.85
CA GLY A 234 1.98 3.59 -27.84
C GLY A 234 2.57 3.57 -29.25
#